data_AF-A0AAE0EQU3-F1
#
_entry.id   AF-A0AAE0EQU3-F1
#
_cell.length_a   1.000
_cell.length_b   1.000
_cell.length_c   1.000
_cell.angle_alpha   90.00
_cell.angle_beta   90.00
_cell.angle_gamma   90.00
#
_symmetry.space_group_name_H-M   'P 1'
#
loop_
_entity.id
_entity.type
_entity.pdbx_description
1 polymer ?
#
loop_
_entity_poly.entity_id
_entity_poly.type
_entity_poly.pdbx_seq_one_letter_code
_entity_poly.pdbx_strand_id
1 'polypeptide(L)'
;MSVVFDISTSRLPALTDRQVYVDQPDVENTISILRGLRERYELHHGVNISDNALVEAAVLSDRYITARFLPDKAIDLIDEAAAKLKMEITSKPEKLDEIDRTILKLEMEMLSLTRGESEASALASADRGTKDRLMRVSADLQGLREEQEILNTQWETERAELTAIQNLKEEVERVTFEVAKAERDYDLNRAAELKYGTAMDLQRQLEAAEAALKSRGTGMLREEVTEADISEVISKWTGIPVNQLLQSEVDKLLNLESVLHARVIGQDAAVTSVSDSIQRSRAGLSDPDRPIASFMFLGPTGVGKTELAKALASFLFNTEEAMVGLSLSHLPTAPS
;
A
#
# COMPACT_ATOMS: atom_id res chain seq x y z
N MET A 1 -17.90 15.35 -7.52
CA MET A 1 -18.34 16.35 -6.53
C MET A 1 -17.18 17.31 -6.38
N SER A 2 -17.29 18.51 -6.95
CA SER A 2 -16.18 19.46 -7.08
C SER A 2 -15.73 19.96 -5.70
N VAL A 3 -14.42 19.91 -5.42
CA VAL A 3 -13.84 20.50 -4.21
C VAL A 3 -13.74 22.00 -4.44
N VAL A 4 -14.62 22.77 -3.80
CA VAL A 4 -14.55 24.23 -3.81
C VAL A 4 -13.45 24.63 -2.83
N PHE A 5 -12.32 25.12 -3.34
CA PHE A 5 -11.39 25.92 -2.54
C PHE A 5 -12.08 27.26 -2.23
N ASP A 6 -12.85 27.29 -1.16
CA ASP A 6 -13.51 28.50 -0.70
C ASP A 6 -12.51 29.36 0.07
N ILE A 7 -11.82 30.24 -0.64
CA ILE A 7 -11.10 31.37 -0.04
C ILE A 7 -12.14 32.44 0.32
N SER A 8 -13.17 32.10 1.10
CA SER A 8 -14.18 33.06 1.59
C SER A 8 -13.78 33.65 2.93
N THR A 9 -12.78 34.53 2.90
CA THR A 9 -12.93 35.74 3.71
C THR A 9 -13.91 36.67 2.98
N SER A 10 -15.19 36.46 3.29
CA SER A 10 -16.24 37.48 3.36
C SER A 10 -16.27 38.61 2.31
N ARG A 11 -17.33 38.62 1.49
CA ARG A 11 -18.03 39.82 0.99
C ARG A 11 -17.15 40.90 0.32
N LEU A 12 -16.54 40.60 -0.82
CA LEU A 12 -16.05 41.63 -1.74
C LEU A 12 -16.68 41.43 -3.13
N PRO A 13 -17.64 42.27 -3.55
CA PRO A 13 -18.37 42.13 -4.82
C PRO A 13 -17.51 42.36 -6.08
N ALA A 14 -16.19 42.58 -5.94
CA ALA A 14 -15.26 42.77 -7.05
C ALA A 14 -14.49 41.49 -7.45
N LEU A 15 -14.58 40.40 -6.66
CA LEU A 15 -13.84 39.15 -6.89
C LEU A 15 -14.73 38.00 -7.41
N THR A 16 -16.04 38.23 -7.60
CA THR A 16 -17.00 37.18 -7.96
C THR A 16 -16.90 36.70 -9.41
N ASP A 17 -16.29 37.48 -10.31
CA ASP A 17 -16.40 37.24 -11.76
C ASP A 17 -15.28 36.37 -12.35
N ARG A 18 -14.42 35.77 -11.52
CA ARG A 18 -13.34 34.88 -11.98
C ARG A 18 -13.15 33.67 -11.07
N GLN A 19 -14.22 32.89 -10.89
CA GLN A 19 -14.10 31.58 -10.25
C GLN A 19 -13.46 30.58 -11.21
N VAL A 20 -12.39 29.93 -10.78
CA VAL A 20 -11.76 28.81 -11.49
C VAL A 20 -12.19 27.54 -10.76
N TYR A 21 -12.99 26.72 -11.42
CA TYR A 21 -13.38 25.41 -10.90
C TYR A 21 -12.30 24.39 -11.21
N VAL A 22 -11.88 23.64 -10.20
CA VAL A 22 -10.95 22.53 -10.35
C VAL A 22 -11.67 21.28 -9.85
N ASP A 23 -12.01 20.41 -10.79
CA ASP A 23 -12.59 19.12 -10.47
C ASP A 23 -11.51 18.12 -10.04
N GLN A 24 -11.93 17.09 -9.31
CA GLN A 24 -11.07 15.95 -9.00
C GLN A 24 -10.63 15.26 -10.31
N PRO A 25 -9.35 14.87 -10.44
CA PRO A 25 -8.90 14.07 -11.56
C PRO A 25 -9.56 12.69 -11.56
N ASP A 26 -9.78 12.14 -12.76
CA ASP A 26 -10.11 10.73 -12.91
C ASP A 26 -8.91 9.82 -12.55
N VAL A 27 -9.13 8.52 -12.60
CA VAL A 27 -8.10 7.51 -12.27
C VAL A 27 -6.89 7.62 -13.20
N GLU A 28 -7.10 7.81 -14.51
CA GLU A 28 -6.02 7.88 -15.50
C GLU A 28 -5.14 9.13 -15.32
N ASN A 29 -5.76 10.28 -15.08
CA ASN A 29 -5.05 11.51 -14.75
C ASN A 29 -4.34 11.39 -13.40
N THR A 30 -4.93 10.70 -12.42
CA THR A 30 -4.26 10.46 -11.14
C THR A 30 -3.02 9.59 -11.30
N ILE A 31 -3.07 8.54 -12.11
CA ILE A 31 -1.89 7.72 -12.45
C ILE A 31 -0.79 8.59 -13.07
N SER A 32 -1.17 9.49 -13.99
CA SER A 32 -0.22 10.41 -14.62
C SER A 32 0.41 11.39 -13.61
N ILE A 33 -0.38 11.90 -12.66
CA ILE A 33 0.10 12.73 -11.56
C ILE A 33 1.08 11.94 -10.68
N LEU A 34 0.71 10.71 -10.29
CA LEU A 34 1.56 9.84 -9.47
C LEU A 34 2.89 9.52 -10.15
N ARG A 35 2.87 9.23 -11.47
CA ARG A 35 4.09 9.02 -12.26
C ARG A 35 5.00 10.24 -12.28
N GLY A 36 4.42 11.45 -12.37
CA GLY A 36 5.17 12.70 -12.29
C GLY A 36 5.73 13.01 -10.89
N LEU A 37 5.10 12.47 -9.84
CA LEU A 37 5.57 12.62 -8.46
C LEU A 37 6.53 11.51 -8.02
N ARG A 38 6.57 10.39 -8.74
CA ARG A 38 7.32 9.17 -8.38
C ARG A 38 8.74 9.47 -7.93
N GLU A 39 9.54 10.13 -8.77
CA GLU A 39 10.97 10.38 -8.49
C GLU A 39 11.18 11.13 -7.16
N ARG A 40 10.28 12.07 -6.82
CA ARG A 40 10.36 12.84 -5.57
C ARG A 40 10.03 11.99 -4.34
N TYR A 41 9.05 11.10 -4.43
CA TYR A 41 8.69 10.19 -3.33
C TYR A 41 9.71 9.08 -3.15
N GLU A 42 10.22 8.52 -4.25
CA GLU A 42 11.30 7.54 -4.24
C GLU A 42 12.54 8.10 -3.53
N LEU A 43 12.92 9.33 -3.88
CA LEU A 43 14.03 10.01 -3.23
C LEU A 43 13.79 10.27 -1.73
N HIS A 44 12.60 10.80 -1.38
CA HIS A 44 12.28 11.14 0.01
C HIS A 44 12.31 9.91 0.94
N HIS A 45 11.82 8.78 0.43
CA HIS A 45 11.74 7.54 1.20
C HIS A 45 12.97 6.64 1.04
N GLY A 46 13.78 6.83 -0.01
CA GLY A 46 14.91 5.96 -0.31
C GLY A 46 14.48 4.57 -0.79
N VAL A 47 13.35 4.51 -1.52
CA VAL A 47 12.77 3.27 -2.07
C VAL A 47 12.41 3.48 -3.54
N ASN A 48 12.23 2.41 -4.30
CA ASN A 48 11.68 2.45 -5.65
C ASN A 48 10.17 2.18 -5.60
N ILE A 49 9.40 2.73 -6.53
CA ILE A 49 7.96 2.54 -6.61
C ILE A 49 7.61 1.99 -7.99
N SER A 50 7.09 0.76 -8.02
CA SER A 50 6.68 0.11 -9.27
C SER A 50 5.55 0.89 -9.95
N ASP A 51 5.53 0.88 -11.30
CA ASP A 51 4.44 1.52 -12.04
C ASP A 51 3.08 0.90 -11.71
N ASN A 52 3.05 -0.41 -11.50
CA ASN A 52 1.84 -1.11 -11.11
C ASN A 52 1.34 -0.67 -9.73
N ALA A 53 2.23 -0.39 -8.76
CA ALA A 53 1.80 0.16 -7.46
C ALA A 53 1.11 1.52 -7.61
N LEU A 54 1.56 2.37 -8.55
CA LEU A 54 0.90 3.64 -8.83
C LEU A 54 -0.51 3.44 -9.42
N VAL A 55 -0.65 2.48 -10.34
CA VAL A 55 -1.95 2.09 -10.91
C VAL A 55 -2.87 1.56 -9.83
N GLU A 56 -2.40 0.62 -9.02
CA GLU A 56 -3.16 0.00 -7.94
C GLU A 56 -3.60 1.05 -6.90
N ALA A 57 -2.72 1.98 -6.54
CA ALA A 57 -3.03 3.05 -5.60
C ALA A 57 -4.15 3.96 -6.12
N ALA A 58 -4.12 4.33 -7.40
CA ALA A 58 -5.19 5.12 -8.00
C ALA A 58 -6.52 4.35 -8.06
N VAL A 59 -6.49 3.10 -8.55
CA VAL A 59 -7.70 2.27 -8.76
C VAL A 59 -8.35 1.89 -7.43
N LEU A 60 -7.60 1.34 -6.48
CA LEU A 60 -8.15 0.86 -5.22
C LEU A 60 -8.57 2.02 -4.30
N SER A 61 -7.84 3.14 -4.30
CA SER A 61 -8.25 4.31 -3.52
C SER A 61 -9.54 4.93 -4.06
N ASP A 62 -9.71 4.98 -5.39
CA ASP A 62 -10.96 5.44 -6.00
C ASP A 62 -12.13 4.56 -5.57
N ARG A 63 -11.92 3.24 -5.64
CA ARG A 63 -12.94 2.23 -5.38
C ARG A 63 -13.34 2.11 -3.92
N TYR A 64 -12.38 2.08 -3.00
CA TYR A 64 -12.61 1.70 -1.60
C TYR A 64 -12.51 2.85 -0.60
N ILE A 65 -11.87 3.97 -0.96
CA ILE A 65 -11.75 5.15 -0.09
C ILE A 65 -12.67 6.25 -0.63
N THR A 66 -13.98 6.09 -0.40
CA THR A 66 -15.03 6.99 -0.95
C THR A 66 -15.18 8.30 -0.19
N ALA A 67 -14.68 8.37 1.05
CA ALA A 67 -14.76 9.57 1.90
C ALA A 67 -13.75 10.68 1.50
N ARG A 68 -12.83 10.39 0.58
CA ARG A 68 -11.76 11.29 0.13
C ARG A 68 -11.72 11.36 -1.39
N PHE A 69 -11.13 12.43 -1.90
CA PHE A 69 -11.02 12.70 -3.33
C PHE A 69 -9.61 12.41 -3.85
N LEU A 70 -9.50 11.98 -5.11
CA LEU A 70 -8.23 11.94 -5.84
C LEU A 70 -7.73 13.38 -6.09
N PRO A 71 -6.41 13.58 -6.29
CA PRO A 71 -5.33 12.58 -6.26
C PRO A 71 -4.81 12.32 -4.83
N ASP A 72 -5.22 13.13 -3.85
CA ASP A 72 -4.73 13.17 -2.48
C ASP A 72 -4.71 11.80 -1.78
N LYS A 73 -5.85 11.09 -1.80
CA LYS A 73 -5.94 9.75 -1.21
C LYS A 73 -5.00 8.70 -1.84
N ALA A 74 -4.66 8.85 -3.11
CA ALA A 74 -3.75 7.93 -3.79
C ALA A 74 -2.29 8.26 -3.47
N ILE A 75 -1.97 9.56 -3.36
CA ILE A 75 -0.65 10.05 -2.94
C ILE A 75 -0.34 9.55 -1.52
N ASP A 76 -1.28 9.68 -0.59
CA ASP A 76 -1.07 9.21 0.79
C ASP A 76 -0.85 7.70 0.88
N LEU A 77 -1.49 6.90 0.02
CA LEU A 77 -1.24 5.45 -0.01
C LEU A 77 0.18 5.13 -0.45
N ILE A 78 0.67 5.83 -1.47
CA ILE A 78 2.06 5.70 -1.93
C ILE A 78 3.02 6.13 -0.81
N ASP A 79 2.72 7.25 -0.15
CA ASP A 79 3.54 7.77 0.95
C ASP A 79 3.65 6.79 2.13
N GLU A 80 2.50 6.25 2.59
CA GLU A 80 2.45 5.29 3.69
C GLU A 80 3.14 3.97 3.31
N ALA A 81 2.93 3.46 2.08
CA ALA A 81 3.57 2.24 1.61
C ALA A 81 5.09 2.41 1.49
N ALA A 82 5.56 3.55 0.98
CA ALA A 82 6.98 3.87 0.87
C ALA A 82 7.63 4.05 2.25
N ALA A 83 6.95 4.75 3.17
CA ALA A 83 7.41 4.90 4.55
C ALA A 83 7.50 3.54 5.28
N LYS A 84 6.51 2.66 5.07
CA LYS A 84 6.54 1.30 5.62
C LYS A 84 7.74 0.51 5.09
N LEU A 85 7.97 0.52 3.78
CA LEU A 85 9.10 -0.19 3.19
C LEU A 85 10.46 0.36 3.66
N LYS A 86 10.58 1.68 3.80
CA LYS A 86 11.77 2.32 4.39
C LYS A 86 12.04 1.82 5.81
N MET A 87 11.01 1.65 6.62
CA MET A 87 11.15 1.07 7.97
C MET A 87 11.61 -0.38 7.89
N GLU A 88 11.07 -1.19 6.97
CA GLU A 88 11.50 -2.58 6.75
C GLU A 88 13.00 -2.65 6.39
N ILE A 89 13.48 -1.80 5.47
CA ILE A 89 14.88 -1.75 5.02
C ILE A 89 15.85 -1.36 6.15
N THR A 90 15.45 -0.39 6.97
CA THR A 90 16.29 0.11 8.08
C THR A 90 16.26 -0.79 9.31
N SER A 91 15.24 -1.65 9.41
CA SER A 91 15.09 -2.64 10.46
C SER A 91 15.87 -3.94 10.16
N LYS A 92 16.07 -4.74 11.20
CA LYS A 92 16.72 -6.03 11.08
C LYS A 92 15.77 -7.04 10.40
N PRO A 93 16.21 -7.81 9.38
CA PRO A 93 15.36 -8.78 8.71
C PRO A 93 14.79 -9.83 9.66
N GLU A 94 13.54 -10.25 9.42
CA GLU A 94 12.81 -11.18 10.30
C GLU A 94 13.58 -12.49 10.55
N LYS A 95 14.19 -13.07 9.50
CA LYS A 95 15.02 -14.28 9.62
C LYS A 95 16.19 -14.10 10.58
N LEU A 96 16.82 -12.93 10.57
CA LEU A 96 17.96 -12.61 11.41
C LEU A 96 17.50 -12.39 12.86
N ASP A 97 16.34 -11.75 13.06
CA ASP A 97 15.70 -11.60 14.37
C ASP A 97 15.27 -12.95 14.98
N GLU A 98 14.79 -13.89 14.16
CA GLU A 98 14.47 -15.25 14.59
C GLU A 98 15.70 -16.02 15.06
N ILE A 99 16.81 -15.90 14.32
CA ILE A 99 18.10 -16.52 14.68
C ILE A 99 18.61 -15.93 16.00
N ASP A 100 18.61 -14.60 16.16
CA ASP A 100 19.01 -13.94 17.40
C ASP A 100 18.23 -14.43 18.62
N ARG A 101 16.91 -14.53 18.50
CA ARG A 101 16.04 -15.03 19.57
C ARG A 101 16.37 -16.48 19.91
N THR A 102 16.68 -17.30 18.91
CA THR A 102 17.02 -18.71 19.08
C THR A 102 18.40 -18.87 19.75
N ILE A 103 19.40 -18.09 19.32
CA ILE A 103 20.72 -18.02 19.95
C ILE A 103 20.57 -17.65 21.43
N LEU A 104 19.84 -16.58 21.75
CA LEU A 104 19.65 -16.13 23.13
C LEU A 104 19.00 -17.22 24.01
N LYS A 105 18.02 -17.96 23.47
CA LYS A 105 17.38 -19.08 24.16
C LYS A 105 18.36 -20.21 24.45
N LEU A 106 19.18 -20.58 23.47
CA LEU A 106 20.20 -21.63 23.61
C LEU A 106 21.34 -21.20 24.55
N GLU A 107 21.72 -19.93 24.55
CA GLU A 107 22.70 -19.37 25.50
C GLU A 107 22.17 -19.43 26.94
N MET A 108 20.89 -19.12 27.15
CA MET A 108 20.24 -19.28 28.46
C MET A 108 20.19 -20.75 28.90
N GLU A 109 19.87 -21.67 27.98
CA GLU A 109 19.90 -23.11 28.25
C GLU A 109 21.33 -23.56 28.60
N MET A 110 22.34 -23.11 27.85
CA MET A 110 23.75 -23.39 28.12
C MET A 110 24.18 -22.89 29.50
N LEU A 111 23.87 -21.63 29.86
CA LEU A 111 24.17 -21.06 31.17
C LEU A 111 23.51 -21.85 32.32
N SER A 112 22.28 -22.32 32.11
CA SER A 112 21.58 -23.16 33.09
C SER A 112 22.23 -24.54 33.23
N LEU A 113 22.69 -25.14 32.13
CA LEU A 113 23.35 -26.45 32.12
C LEU A 113 24.76 -26.37 32.72
N THR A 114 25.49 -25.28 32.47
CA THR A 114 26.82 -25.06 33.03
C THR A 114 26.77 -24.57 34.48
N ARG A 115 25.61 -24.12 34.97
CA ARG A 115 25.43 -23.53 36.31
C ARG A 115 26.37 -22.34 36.57
N GLY A 116 26.72 -21.62 35.51
CA GLY A 116 27.68 -20.51 35.57
C GLY A 116 29.16 -20.91 35.59
N GLU A 117 29.47 -22.21 35.46
CA GLU A 117 30.84 -22.70 35.27
C GLU A 117 31.26 -22.60 33.79
N SER A 118 32.56 -22.78 33.51
CA SER A 118 33.02 -22.93 32.13
C SER A 118 32.47 -24.22 31.52
N GLU A 119 32.23 -24.21 30.21
CA GLU A 119 31.76 -25.39 29.47
C GLU A 119 32.65 -26.62 29.72
N ALA A 120 33.97 -26.45 29.77
CA ALA A 120 34.92 -27.51 30.07
C ALA A 120 34.78 -28.07 31.50
N SER A 121 34.49 -27.21 32.50
CA SER A 121 34.25 -27.62 33.89
C SER A 121 32.93 -28.38 34.02
N ALA A 122 31.87 -27.86 33.41
CA ALA A 122 30.56 -28.49 33.37
C ALA A 122 30.60 -29.86 32.67
N LEU A 123 31.33 -29.99 31.56
CA LEU A 123 31.53 -31.28 30.89
C LEU A 123 32.32 -32.28 31.74
N ALA A 124 33.21 -31.82 32.62
CA ALA A 124 33.98 -32.71 33.49
C ALA A 124 33.13 -33.26 34.65
N SER A 125 32.29 -32.40 35.25
CA SER A 125 31.54 -32.68 36.48
C SER A 125 30.10 -33.20 36.27
N ALA A 126 29.51 -33.01 35.08
CA ALA A 126 28.12 -33.38 34.83
C ALA A 126 27.87 -34.88 34.54
N ASP A 127 26.62 -35.32 34.61
CA ASP A 127 26.20 -36.67 34.24
C ASP A 127 26.14 -36.86 32.71
N ARG A 128 26.01 -38.11 32.24
CA ARG A 128 26.05 -38.44 30.81
C ARG A 128 24.96 -37.72 30.01
N GLY A 129 23.75 -37.61 30.56
CA GLY A 129 22.63 -36.93 29.91
C GLY A 129 22.84 -35.43 29.77
N THR A 130 23.39 -34.77 30.79
CA THR A 130 23.74 -33.34 30.72
C THR A 130 24.88 -33.10 29.74
N LYS A 131 25.92 -33.95 29.72
CA LYS A 131 27.02 -33.84 28.74
C LYS A 131 26.52 -33.93 27.30
N ASP A 132 25.69 -34.94 27.00
CA ASP A 132 25.13 -35.13 25.65
C ASP A 132 24.27 -33.93 25.23
N ARG A 133 23.53 -33.33 26.17
CA ARG A 133 22.69 -32.15 25.89
C ARG A 133 23.52 -30.87 25.73
N LEU A 134 24.56 -30.69 26.55
CA LEU A 134 25.46 -29.55 26.47
C LEU A 134 26.23 -29.55 25.14
N MET A 135 26.72 -30.71 24.69
CA MET A 135 27.36 -30.87 23.39
C MET A 135 26.43 -30.54 22.20
N ARG A 136 25.13 -30.89 22.30
CA ARG A 136 24.15 -30.53 21.27
C ARG A 136 23.91 -29.02 21.24
N VAL A 137 23.64 -28.44 22.40
CA VAL A 137 23.38 -26.99 22.52
C VAL A 137 24.60 -26.18 22.05
N SER A 138 25.82 -26.63 22.35
CA SER A 138 27.02 -25.94 21.87
C SER A 138 27.24 -26.07 20.36
N ALA A 139 26.98 -27.25 19.79
CA ALA A 139 27.01 -27.45 18.34
C ALA A 139 25.95 -26.61 17.61
N ASP A 140 24.72 -26.59 18.12
CA ASP A 140 23.61 -25.80 17.56
C ASP A 140 23.90 -24.29 17.65
N LEU A 141 24.45 -23.82 18.79
CA LEU A 141 24.89 -22.42 18.96
C LEU A 141 25.98 -22.03 17.97
N GLN A 142 26.97 -22.91 17.76
CA GLN A 142 28.03 -22.63 16.80
C GLN A 142 27.46 -22.49 15.38
N GLY A 143 26.61 -23.43 14.96
CA GLY A 143 25.98 -23.39 13.64
C GLY A 143 25.12 -22.14 13.43
N LEU A 144 24.30 -21.79 14.42
CA LEU A 144 23.45 -20.58 14.35
C LEU A 144 24.26 -19.28 14.36
N ARG A 145 25.38 -19.22 15.09
CA ARG A 145 26.27 -18.04 15.07
C ARG A 145 26.97 -17.87 13.73
N GLU A 146 27.42 -18.97 13.12
CA GLU A 146 28.00 -18.94 11.77
C GLU A 146 26.95 -18.46 10.74
N GLU A 147 25.72 -18.98 10.82
CA GLU A 147 24.60 -18.52 9.98
C GLU A 147 24.27 -17.04 10.22
N GLN A 148 24.18 -16.61 11.48
CA GLN A 148 23.95 -15.21 11.86
C GLN A 148 25.01 -14.27 11.28
N GLU A 149 26.29 -14.65 11.35
CA GLU A 149 27.40 -13.83 10.84
C GLU A 149 27.34 -13.69 9.31
N ILE A 150 27.05 -14.78 8.59
CA ILE A 150 26.83 -14.76 7.15
C ILE A 150 25.66 -13.84 6.79
N LEU A 151 24.55 -13.94 7.52
CA LEU A 151 23.37 -13.16 7.19
C LEU A 151 23.52 -11.68 7.57
N ASN A 152 24.17 -11.36 8.70
CA ASN A 152 24.50 -9.99 9.11
C ASN A 152 25.40 -9.32 8.07
N THR A 153 26.46 -10.00 7.63
CA THR A 153 27.39 -9.44 6.63
C THR A 153 26.68 -9.18 5.30
N GLN A 154 25.82 -10.08 4.85
CA GLN A 154 24.96 -9.87 3.68
C GLN A 154 24.05 -8.63 3.86
N TRP A 155 23.32 -8.55 4.96
CA TRP A 155 22.43 -7.42 5.26
C TRP A 155 23.18 -6.07 5.32
N GLU A 156 24.33 -6.01 5.98
CA GLU A 156 25.15 -4.80 6.05
C GLU A 156 25.65 -4.36 4.67
N THR A 157 26.06 -5.31 3.82
CA THR A 157 26.48 -5.00 2.44
C THR A 157 25.33 -4.47 1.59
N GLU A 158 24.17 -5.12 1.61
CA GLU A 158 22.99 -4.67 0.86
C GLU A 158 22.54 -3.28 1.33
N ARG A 159 22.49 -3.04 2.64
CA ARG A 159 22.13 -1.73 3.20
C ARG A 159 23.12 -0.63 2.80
N ALA A 160 24.41 -0.93 2.79
CA ALA A 160 25.44 0.03 2.38
C ALA A 160 25.29 0.41 0.89
N GLU A 161 24.98 -0.56 0.03
CA GLU A 161 24.71 -0.34 -1.39
C GLU A 161 23.48 0.55 -1.62
N LEU A 162 22.37 0.25 -0.93
CA LEU A 162 21.15 1.08 -0.97
C LEU A 162 21.43 2.52 -0.52
N THR A 163 22.18 2.68 0.56
CA THR A 163 22.56 4.01 1.08
C THR A 163 23.41 4.78 0.07
N ALA A 164 24.34 4.10 -0.62
CA ALA A 164 25.16 4.71 -1.65
C ALA A 164 24.31 5.18 -2.85
N ILE A 165 23.36 4.36 -3.31
CA ILE A 165 22.42 4.73 -4.37
C ILE A 165 21.58 5.93 -3.96
N GLN A 166 21.04 5.94 -2.73
CA GLN A 166 20.27 7.08 -2.22
C GLN A 166 21.08 8.38 -2.25
N ASN A 167 22.32 8.36 -1.76
CA ASN A 167 23.19 9.53 -1.79
C ASN A 167 23.45 10.01 -3.24
N LEU A 168 23.63 9.07 -4.18
CA LEU A 168 23.77 9.41 -5.61
C LEU A 168 22.50 10.07 -6.16
N LYS A 169 21.31 9.59 -5.82
CA LYS A 169 20.04 10.20 -6.23
C LYS A 169 19.90 11.62 -5.68
N GLU A 170 20.25 11.85 -4.41
CA GLU A 170 20.21 13.18 -3.78
C GLU A 170 21.18 14.17 -4.47
N GLU A 171 22.37 13.69 -4.83
CA GLU A 171 23.37 14.46 -5.58
C GLU A 171 22.90 14.82 -6.99
N VAL A 172 22.28 13.87 -7.70
CA VAL A 172 21.66 14.10 -9.03
C VAL A 172 20.55 15.16 -8.93
N GLU A 173 19.64 15.05 -7.94
CA GLU A 173 18.56 16.03 -7.76
C GLU A 173 19.12 17.43 -7.47
N ARG A 174 20.13 17.53 -6.59
CA ARG A 174 20.80 18.79 -6.28
C ARG A 174 21.39 19.45 -7.52
N VAL A 175 22.15 18.71 -8.32
CA VAL A 175 22.77 19.24 -9.54
C VAL A 175 21.70 19.60 -10.57
N THR A 176 20.64 18.81 -10.69
CA THR A 176 19.52 19.09 -11.60
C THR A 176 18.81 20.40 -11.22
N PHE A 177 18.62 20.63 -9.93
CA PHE A 177 18.09 21.90 -9.42
C PHE A 177 19.03 23.08 -9.72
N GLU A 178 20.34 22.90 -9.55
CA GLU A 178 21.34 23.93 -9.89
C GLU A 178 21.34 24.27 -11.38
N VAL A 179 21.20 23.27 -12.27
CA VAL A 179 21.03 23.47 -13.72
C VAL A 179 19.79 24.31 -13.99
N ALA A 180 18.63 23.92 -13.44
CA ALA A 180 17.38 24.63 -13.63
C ALA A 180 17.40 26.07 -13.05
N LYS A 181 18.21 26.31 -12.01
CA LYS A 181 18.46 27.64 -11.48
C LYS A 181 19.33 28.48 -12.42
N ALA A 182 20.45 27.93 -12.90
CA ALA A 182 21.34 28.60 -13.84
C ALA A 182 20.64 28.95 -15.17
N GLU A 183 19.79 28.04 -15.68
CA GLU A 183 18.97 28.30 -16.88
C GLU A 183 17.98 29.46 -16.65
N ARG A 184 17.34 29.54 -15.48
CA ARG A 184 16.45 30.67 -15.11
C ARG A 184 17.19 32.00 -14.97
N ASP A 185 18.42 31.96 -14.47
CA ASP A 185 19.28 33.13 -14.29
C ASP A 185 20.02 33.55 -15.58
N TYR A 186 19.77 32.85 -16.70
CA TYR A 186 20.45 33.01 -18.00
C TYR A 186 21.97 32.80 -17.98
N ASP A 187 22.50 32.12 -16.95
CA ASP A 187 23.89 31.68 -16.91
C ASP A 187 24.08 30.39 -17.71
N LEU A 188 24.05 30.53 -19.04
CA LEU A 188 24.09 29.40 -19.98
C LEU A 188 25.43 28.63 -19.93
N ASN A 189 26.53 29.31 -19.57
CA ASN A 189 27.84 28.65 -19.44
C ASN A 189 27.83 27.70 -18.24
N ARG A 190 27.36 28.18 -17.07
CA ARG A 190 27.27 27.34 -15.88
C ARG A 190 26.25 26.22 -16.05
N ALA A 191 25.11 26.50 -16.67
CA ALA A 191 24.12 25.49 -16.99
C ALA A 191 24.69 24.37 -17.87
N ALA A 192 25.46 24.72 -18.92
CA ALA A 192 26.08 23.74 -19.80
C ALA A 192 27.15 22.88 -19.09
N GLU A 193 28.01 23.51 -18.28
CA GLU A 193 29.03 22.80 -17.48
C GLU A 193 28.39 21.79 -16.53
N LEU A 194 27.37 22.22 -15.78
CA LEU A 194 26.68 21.37 -14.82
C LEU A 194 25.91 20.24 -15.51
N LYS A 195 25.23 20.52 -16.62
CA LYS A 195 24.38 19.57 -17.34
C LYS A 195 25.21 18.50 -18.06
N TYR A 196 26.20 18.91 -18.84
CA TYR A 196 26.98 17.98 -19.67
C TYR A 196 28.23 17.41 -18.97
N GLY A 197 28.70 18.06 -17.90
CA GLY A 197 29.75 17.51 -17.04
C GLY A 197 29.14 16.71 -15.89
N THR A 198 28.83 17.39 -14.79
CA THR A 198 28.48 16.75 -13.52
C THR A 198 27.20 15.92 -13.55
N ALA A 199 26.11 16.43 -14.14
CA ALA A 199 24.81 15.76 -14.09
C ALA A 199 24.83 14.46 -14.90
N MET A 200 25.39 14.47 -16.12
CA MET A 200 25.52 13.26 -16.93
C MET A 200 26.44 12.21 -16.30
N ASP A 201 27.53 12.64 -15.66
CA ASP A 201 28.43 11.72 -14.96
C ASP A 201 27.77 11.06 -13.75
N LEU A 202 27.03 11.83 -12.95
CA LEU A 202 26.28 11.32 -11.81
C LEU A 202 25.14 10.40 -12.25
N GLN A 203 24.38 10.78 -13.29
CA GLN A 203 23.31 9.96 -13.86
C GLN A 203 23.85 8.60 -14.34
N ARG A 204 24.99 8.59 -15.03
CA ARG A 204 25.63 7.35 -15.49
C ARG A 204 26.08 6.47 -14.32
N GLN A 205 26.59 7.07 -13.25
CA GLN A 205 26.98 6.32 -12.05
C GLN A 205 25.76 5.72 -11.35
N LEU A 206 24.66 6.47 -11.26
CA LEU A 206 23.40 6.02 -10.69
C LEU A 206 22.84 4.84 -11.49
N GLU A 207 22.72 4.98 -12.80
CA GLU A 207 22.23 3.90 -13.68
C GLU A 207 23.09 2.64 -13.59
N ALA A 208 24.42 2.79 -13.47
CA ALA A 208 25.33 1.65 -13.29
C ALA A 208 25.14 0.97 -11.92
N ALA A 209 24.93 1.74 -10.85
CA ALA A 209 24.69 1.22 -9.51
C ALA A 209 23.34 0.49 -9.42
N GLU A 210 22.27 1.08 -9.96
CA GLU A 210 20.94 0.46 -10.03
C GLU A 210 20.95 -0.82 -10.87
N ALA A 211 21.64 -0.82 -12.01
CA ALA A 211 21.77 -2.01 -12.85
C ALA A 211 22.55 -3.14 -12.13
N ALA A 212 23.61 -2.80 -11.40
CA ALA A 212 24.37 -3.75 -10.60
C ALA A 212 23.49 -4.40 -9.52
N LEU A 213 22.71 -3.58 -8.80
CA LEU A 213 21.79 -4.06 -7.76
C LEU A 213 20.71 -4.98 -8.34
N LYS A 214 20.06 -4.56 -9.44
CA LYS A 214 19.03 -5.35 -10.13
C LYS A 214 19.53 -6.70 -10.66
N SER A 215 20.80 -6.76 -11.09
CA SER A 215 21.42 -7.99 -11.60
C SER A 215 21.69 -9.04 -10.52
N ARG A 216 21.76 -8.64 -9.24
CA ARG A 216 22.05 -9.51 -8.10
C ARG A 216 20.88 -10.42 -7.71
N GLY A 217 19.67 -10.12 -8.19
CA GLY A 217 18.45 -10.88 -7.89
C GLY A 217 17.83 -10.51 -6.54
N THR A 218 17.03 -11.41 -5.98
CA THR A 218 16.35 -11.19 -4.69
C THR A 218 17.36 -11.25 -3.53
N GLY A 219 17.74 -10.08 -3.02
CA GLY A 219 18.48 -9.91 -1.76
C GLY A 219 17.60 -10.14 -0.52
N MET A 220 18.17 -9.96 0.68
CA MET A 220 17.38 -9.96 1.92
C MET A 220 16.46 -8.76 2.04
N LEU A 221 16.88 -7.63 1.48
CA LEU A 221 16.13 -6.39 1.49
C LEU A 221 15.32 -6.22 0.21
N ARG A 222 14.03 -5.89 0.38
CA ARG A 222 13.18 -5.43 -0.71
C ARG A 222 13.27 -3.91 -0.77
N GLU A 223 13.52 -3.38 -1.96
CA GLU A 223 13.63 -1.94 -2.19
C GLU A 223 12.48 -1.34 -3.02
N GLU A 224 11.58 -2.17 -3.54
CA GLU A 224 10.50 -1.74 -4.43
C GLU A 224 9.12 -1.91 -3.78
N VAL A 225 8.33 -0.83 -3.80
CA VAL A 225 6.91 -0.81 -3.44
C VAL A 225 6.09 -1.44 -4.56
N THR A 226 5.30 -2.46 -4.22
CA THR A 226 4.48 -3.25 -5.16
C THR A 226 2.98 -3.08 -4.91
N GLU A 227 2.14 -3.68 -5.76
CA GLU A 227 0.68 -3.65 -5.61
C GLU A 227 0.22 -4.29 -4.28
N ALA A 228 0.99 -5.25 -3.79
CA ALA A 228 0.75 -5.93 -2.52
C ALA A 228 0.85 -4.96 -1.33
N ASP A 229 1.82 -4.04 -1.35
CA ASP A 229 2.00 -3.05 -0.28
C ASP A 229 0.82 -2.08 -0.23
N ILE A 230 0.38 -1.63 -1.41
CA ILE A 230 -0.80 -0.76 -1.54
C ILE A 230 -2.05 -1.45 -1.00
N SER A 231 -2.25 -2.71 -1.38
CA SER A 231 -3.39 -3.51 -0.91
C SER A 231 -3.38 -3.68 0.61
N GLU A 232 -2.20 -3.89 1.21
CA GLU A 232 -2.06 -4.02 2.66
C GLU A 232 -2.39 -2.70 3.39
N VAL A 233 -1.90 -1.57 2.88
CA VAL A 233 -2.21 -0.25 3.46
C VAL A 233 -3.73 0.03 3.38
N ILE A 234 -4.35 -0.22 2.24
CA ILE A 234 -5.80 -0.05 2.06
C ILE A 234 -6.58 -0.98 2.98
N SER A 235 -6.15 -2.24 3.10
CA SER A 235 -6.77 -3.19 4.02
C SER A 235 -6.75 -2.68 5.45
N LYS A 236 -5.62 -2.12 5.89
CA LYS A 236 -5.47 -1.53 7.23
C LYS A 236 -6.37 -0.30 7.43
N TRP A 237 -6.51 0.56 6.44
CA TRP A 237 -7.32 1.78 6.53
C TRP A 237 -8.83 1.51 6.47
N THR A 238 -9.24 0.57 5.61
CA THR A 238 -10.66 0.28 5.34
C THR A 238 -11.21 -0.88 6.16
N GLY A 239 -10.34 -1.73 6.72
CA GLY A 239 -10.70 -3.00 7.34
C GLY A 239 -11.09 -4.11 6.35
N ILE A 240 -11.04 -3.84 5.04
CA ILE A 240 -11.36 -4.83 4.00
C ILE A 240 -10.18 -5.80 3.88
N PRO A 241 -10.38 -7.13 4.01
CA PRO A 241 -9.30 -8.10 3.85
C PRO A 241 -8.63 -8.04 2.47
N VAL A 242 -7.29 -8.17 2.41
CA VAL A 242 -6.51 -8.12 1.15
C VAL A 242 -7.02 -9.09 0.08
N ASN A 243 -7.42 -10.31 0.48
CA ASN A 243 -7.98 -11.28 -0.45
C ASN A 243 -9.29 -10.82 -1.12
N GLN A 244 -10.06 -9.94 -0.48
CA GLN A 244 -11.27 -9.33 -1.06
C GLN A 244 -10.94 -8.15 -1.98
N LEU A 245 -9.81 -7.46 -1.76
CA LEU A 245 -9.33 -6.39 -2.63
C LEU A 245 -8.82 -6.95 -3.98
N LEU A 246 -8.12 -8.09 -3.92
CA LEU A 246 -7.54 -8.77 -5.08
C LEU A 246 -8.56 -9.58 -5.91
N GLN A 247 -9.77 -9.77 -5.40
CA GLN A 247 -10.79 -10.56 -6.09
C GLN A 247 -11.28 -9.81 -7.33
N SER A 248 -11.28 -10.48 -8.48
CA SER A 248 -11.77 -9.85 -9.72
C SER A 248 -13.22 -9.43 -9.55
N GLU A 249 -13.56 -8.25 -10.10
CA GLU A 249 -14.94 -7.74 -10.05
C GLU A 249 -15.91 -8.73 -10.72
N VAL A 250 -15.45 -9.43 -11.75
CA VAL A 250 -16.19 -10.50 -12.44
C VAL A 250 -16.49 -11.66 -11.48
N ASP A 251 -15.49 -12.19 -10.79
CA ASP A 251 -15.68 -13.31 -9.85
C ASP A 251 -16.57 -12.92 -8.68
N LYS A 252 -16.45 -11.66 -8.21
CA LYS A 252 -17.33 -11.14 -7.17
C LYS A 252 -18.78 -11.17 -7.65
N LEU A 253 -19.04 -10.63 -8.85
CA LEU A 253 -20.38 -10.54 -9.43
C LEU A 253 -21.01 -11.89 -9.79
N LEU A 254 -20.21 -12.87 -10.23
CA LEU A 254 -20.68 -14.24 -10.49
C LEU A 254 -21.20 -14.93 -9.22
N ASN A 255 -20.67 -14.56 -8.06
CA ASN A 255 -21.09 -15.09 -6.76
C ASN A 255 -22.12 -14.19 -6.04
N LEU A 256 -22.63 -13.14 -6.68
CA LEU A 256 -23.54 -12.18 -6.04
C LEU A 256 -24.79 -12.85 -5.46
N GLU A 257 -25.45 -13.71 -6.24
CA GLU A 257 -26.68 -14.39 -5.80
C GLU A 257 -26.45 -15.29 -4.58
N SER A 258 -25.36 -16.05 -4.56
CA SER A 258 -25.02 -16.91 -3.42
C SER A 258 -24.66 -16.10 -2.17
N VAL A 259 -23.96 -14.97 -2.33
CA VAL A 259 -23.63 -14.07 -1.22
C VAL A 259 -24.89 -13.41 -0.65
N LEU A 260 -25.84 -12.99 -1.50
CA LEU A 260 -27.11 -12.44 -1.03
C LEU A 260 -27.93 -13.49 -0.28
N HIS A 261 -27.98 -14.74 -0.77
CA HIS A 261 -28.69 -15.84 -0.11
C HIS A 261 -28.10 -16.25 1.24
N ALA A 262 -26.82 -15.98 1.50
CA ALA A 262 -26.23 -16.21 2.82
C ALA A 262 -26.89 -15.35 3.92
N ARG A 263 -27.51 -14.22 3.56
CA ARG A 263 -28.19 -13.29 4.49
C ARG A 263 -29.70 -13.24 4.28
N VAL A 264 -30.16 -13.42 3.04
CA VAL A 264 -31.57 -13.36 2.66
C VAL A 264 -32.11 -14.78 2.44
N ILE A 265 -32.95 -15.22 3.35
CA ILE A 265 -33.57 -16.55 3.30
C ILE A 265 -34.79 -16.51 2.36
N GLY A 266 -34.77 -17.31 1.30
CA GLY A 266 -35.78 -17.33 0.25
C GLY A 266 -35.76 -16.09 -0.63
N GLN A 267 -36.93 -15.65 -1.11
CA GLN A 267 -37.07 -14.52 -2.05
C GLN A 267 -36.29 -14.71 -3.36
N ASP A 268 -36.14 -15.97 -3.82
CA ASP A 268 -35.27 -16.37 -4.93
C ASP A 268 -35.45 -15.47 -6.17
N ALA A 269 -36.69 -15.28 -6.62
CA ALA A 269 -36.99 -14.43 -7.78
C ALA A 269 -36.52 -12.96 -7.62
N ALA A 270 -36.56 -12.41 -6.40
CA ALA A 270 -36.08 -11.06 -6.14
C ALA A 270 -34.54 -11.02 -6.13
N VAL A 271 -33.89 -12.01 -5.52
CA VAL A 271 -32.42 -12.11 -5.48
C VAL A 271 -31.86 -12.30 -6.89
N THR A 272 -32.41 -13.21 -7.69
CA THR A 272 -32.00 -13.43 -9.08
C THR A 272 -32.17 -12.16 -9.91
N SER A 273 -33.35 -11.50 -9.83
CA SER A 273 -33.63 -10.27 -10.58
C SER A 273 -32.69 -9.10 -10.24
N VAL A 274 -32.35 -8.95 -8.96
CA VAL A 274 -31.36 -7.95 -8.51
C VAL A 274 -29.98 -8.30 -9.05
N SER A 275 -29.58 -9.56 -8.95
CA SER A 275 -28.26 -10.04 -9.38
C SER A 275 -28.06 -9.84 -10.89
N ASP A 276 -29.02 -10.26 -11.71
CA ASP A 276 -29.00 -10.11 -13.17
C ASP A 276 -28.93 -8.64 -13.60
N SER A 277 -29.62 -7.75 -12.90
CA SER A 277 -29.63 -6.32 -13.23
C SER A 277 -28.29 -5.65 -12.94
N ILE A 278 -27.66 -6.01 -11.82
CA ILE A 278 -26.34 -5.50 -11.43
C ILE A 278 -25.26 -6.04 -12.37
N GLN A 279 -25.29 -7.34 -12.68
CA GLN A 279 -24.36 -7.95 -13.62
C GLN A 279 -24.44 -7.30 -15.00
N ARG A 280 -25.66 -7.04 -15.52
CA ARG A 280 -25.84 -6.32 -16.80
C ARG A 280 -25.27 -4.92 -16.78
N SER A 281 -25.50 -4.17 -15.70
CA SER A 281 -24.94 -2.81 -15.56
C SER A 281 -23.42 -2.83 -15.55
N ARG A 282 -22.81 -3.74 -14.79
CA ARG A 282 -21.35 -3.88 -14.68
C ARG A 282 -20.69 -4.42 -15.95
N ALA A 283 -21.42 -5.17 -16.78
CA ALA A 283 -20.98 -5.58 -18.11
C ALA A 283 -21.03 -4.46 -19.16
N GLY A 284 -21.40 -3.22 -18.79
CA GLY A 284 -21.51 -2.10 -19.72
C GLY A 284 -22.69 -2.22 -20.69
N LEU A 285 -23.67 -3.08 -20.39
CA LEU A 285 -24.87 -3.28 -21.20
C LEU A 285 -25.99 -2.30 -20.81
N SER A 286 -25.73 -1.40 -19.86
CA SER A 286 -26.63 -0.34 -19.40
C SER A 286 -26.10 1.04 -19.77
N ASP A 287 -27.01 1.99 -19.85
CA ASP A 287 -26.72 3.42 -20.06
C ASP A 287 -25.86 3.97 -18.90
N PRO A 288 -24.67 4.54 -19.18
CA PRO A 288 -23.76 5.07 -18.16
C PRO A 288 -24.32 6.29 -17.41
N ASP A 289 -25.29 7.01 -17.99
CA ASP A 289 -25.93 8.17 -17.37
C ASP A 289 -27.05 7.78 -16.39
N ARG A 290 -27.25 6.48 -16.13
CA ARG A 290 -28.27 5.95 -15.23
C ARG A 290 -27.67 5.28 -13.99
N PRO A 291 -28.42 5.20 -12.87
CA PRO A 291 -27.99 4.41 -11.72
C PRO A 291 -27.72 2.96 -12.09
N ILE A 292 -26.76 2.33 -11.37
CA ILE A 292 -26.36 0.91 -11.55
C ILE A 292 -27.60 0.00 -11.69
N ALA A 293 -28.59 0.19 -10.81
CA ALA A 293 -29.89 -0.41 -10.95
C ALA A 293 -30.95 0.40 -10.19
N SER A 294 -32.20 0.25 -10.60
CA SER A 294 -33.36 0.81 -9.90
C SER A 294 -34.39 -0.27 -9.69
N PHE A 295 -34.81 -0.47 -8.44
CA PHE A 295 -35.70 -1.56 -8.05
C PHE A 295 -36.91 -1.03 -7.28
N MET A 296 -38.06 -1.70 -7.45
CA MET A 296 -39.26 -1.48 -6.65
C MET A 296 -39.63 -2.78 -5.94
N PHE A 297 -39.37 -2.87 -4.64
CA PHE A 297 -39.65 -4.08 -3.86
C PHE A 297 -41.09 -4.11 -3.33
N LEU A 298 -41.95 -4.90 -3.97
CA LEU A 298 -43.34 -5.13 -3.54
C LEU A 298 -43.46 -6.38 -2.66
N GLY A 299 -44.41 -6.37 -1.72
CA GLY A 299 -44.63 -7.48 -0.79
C GLY A 299 -44.98 -7.05 0.64
N PRO A 300 -45.21 -7.99 1.56
CA PRO A 300 -45.54 -7.71 2.96
C PRO A 300 -44.39 -7.04 3.72
N THR A 301 -44.67 -6.49 4.90
CA THR A 301 -43.63 -6.01 5.83
C THR A 301 -42.91 -7.19 6.48
N GLY A 302 -41.62 -7.03 6.81
CA GLY A 302 -40.85 -8.05 7.54
C GLY A 302 -40.34 -9.24 6.70
N VAL A 303 -40.60 -9.29 5.39
CA VAL A 303 -40.18 -10.41 4.52
C VAL A 303 -38.75 -10.34 3.98
N GLY A 304 -37.95 -9.37 4.45
CA GLY A 304 -36.53 -9.24 4.07
C GLY A 304 -36.21 -8.19 3.00
N LYS A 305 -37.14 -7.31 2.61
CA LYS A 305 -36.87 -6.24 1.61
C LYS A 305 -35.71 -5.33 2.01
N THR A 306 -35.72 -4.85 3.25
CA THR A 306 -34.66 -4.00 3.80
C THR A 306 -33.37 -4.80 3.98
N GLU A 307 -33.47 -6.08 4.33
CA GLU A 307 -32.30 -6.95 4.48
C GLU A 307 -31.62 -7.19 3.14
N LEU A 308 -32.37 -7.39 2.06
CA LEU A 308 -31.84 -7.47 0.71
C LEU A 308 -31.12 -6.18 0.31
N ALA A 309 -31.68 -5.02 0.64
CA ALA A 309 -31.01 -3.73 0.39
C ALA A 309 -29.71 -3.58 1.19
N LYS A 310 -29.69 -4.00 2.46
CA LYS A 310 -28.48 -3.99 3.31
C LYS A 310 -27.42 -4.97 2.84
N ALA A 311 -27.82 -6.21 2.51
CA ALA A 311 -26.94 -7.23 1.96
C ALA A 311 -26.31 -6.76 0.64
N LEU A 312 -27.11 -6.07 -0.19
CA LEU A 312 -26.64 -5.48 -1.43
C LEU A 312 -25.66 -4.31 -1.20
N ALA A 313 -25.96 -3.43 -0.24
CA ALA A 313 -25.05 -2.35 0.14
C ALA A 313 -23.71 -2.91 0.64
N SER A 314 -23.76 -3.91 1.52
CA SER A 314 -22.58 -4.62 2.02
C SER A 314 -21.80 -5.30 0.90
N PHE A 315 -22.45 -5.91 -0.08
CA PHE A 315 -21.75 -6.55 -1.20
C PHE A 315 -21.09 -5.53 -2.15
N LEU A 316 -21.83 -4.50 -2.56
CA LEU A 316 -21.37 -3.54 -3.57
C LEU A 316 -20.36 -2.54 -3.01
N PHE A 317 -20.56 -2.10 -1.77
CA PHE A 317 -19.78 -1.02 -1.15
C PHE A 317 -18.96 -1.48 0.05
N ASN A 318 -18.93 -2.80 0.34
CA ASN A 318 -18.23 -3.39 1.48
C ASN A 318 -18.68 -2.88 2.86
N THR A 319 -19.79 -2.15 2.95
CA THR A 319 -20.38 -1.67 4.20
C THR A 319 -21.90 -1.53 4.09
N GLU A 320 -22.63 -1.84 5.17
CA GLU A 320 -24.06 -1.56 5.26
C GLU A 320 -24.37 -0.07 5.42
N GLU A 321 -23.39 0.70 5.91
CA GLU A 321 -23.53 2.14 6.16
C GLU A 321 -23.64 2.96 4.87
N ALA A 322 -23.29 2.35 3.73
CA ALA A 322 -23.53 2.93 2.40
C ALA A 322 -25.03 3.01 2.05
N MET A 323 -25.93 2.45 2.88
CA MET A 323 -27.37 2.55 2.69
C MET A 323 -27.93 3.88 3.24
N VAL A 324 -28.39 4.75 2.33
CA VAL A 324 -29.15 5.95 2.70
C VAL A 324 -30.64 5.63 2.81
N GLY A 325 -31.18 5.67 4.02
CA GLY A 325 -32.60 5.45 4.30
C GLY A 325 -33.40 6.75 4.29
N LEU A 326 -34.40 6.86 3.41
CA LEU A 326 -35.35 7.97 3.39
C LEU A 326 -36.75 7.49 3.76
N SER A 327 -37.33 8.03 4.83
CA SER A 327 -38.71 7.73 5.21
C SER A 327 -39.68 8.68 4.50
N LEU A 328 -40.41 8.14 3.52
CA LEU A 328 -41.43 8.89 2.78
C LEU A 328 -42.63 9.31 3.64
N SER A 329 -42.84 8.70 4.81
CA SER A 329 -43.94 9.06 5.71
C SER A 329 -43.76 10.41 6.40
N HIS A 330 -42.55 10.96 6.41
CA HIS A 330 -42.22 12.23 7.09
C HIS A 330 -41.85 13.35 6.12
N LEU A 331 -41.93 13.10 4.81
CA LEU A 331 -41.76 14.15 3.81
C LEU A 331 -43.04 15.00 3.76
N PRO A 332 -42.98 16.29 4.09
CA PRO A 332 -44.15 17.16 4.01
C PRO A 332 -44.64 17.18 2.56
N THR A 333 -45.93 16.92 2.36
CA THR A 333 -46.55 17.15 1.05
C THR A 333 -46.54 18.64 0.77
N ALA A 334 -46.25 19.02 -0.48
CA ALA A 334 -46.28 20.42 -0.90
C ALA A 334 -47.61 21.07 -0.45
N PRO A 335 -47.59 22.31 0.08
CA PRO A 335 -48.82 23.01 0.43
C PRO A 335 -49.68 23.12 -0.83
N SER A 336 -50.92 22.60 -0.72
CA SER A 336 -51.92 22.57 -1.79
C SER A 336 -52.34 23.95 -2.27
#